data_AF-A0A926V7J6-F1
#
_entry.id   AF-A0A926V7J6-F1
#
_cell.length_a   1.000
_cell.length_b   1.000
_cell.length_c   1.000
_cell.angle_alpha   90.00
_cell.angle_beta   90.00
_cell.angle_gamma   90.00
#
_symmetry.space_group_name_H-M   'P 1'
#
loop_
_entity.id
_entity.type
_entity.pdbx_description
1 polymer ?
#
loop_
_entity_poly.entity_id
_entity_poly.type
_entity_poly.pdbx_seq_one_letter_code
_entity_poly.pdbx_strand_id
1 'polypeptide(L)'
;MAFSTPSIEFFDGLPETLSDVSLRRDRNTGTHILVLSFEQLQALERFNSFTRQFNQSVRLTDEEGNISLTPSSLQVVYGGSEGDDLQRVECRIEIDQEEHWERLMRFLYRYAEANGLEYGEPGN
;
A
#
# COMPACT_ATOMS: atom_id res chain seq x y z
N MET A 1 9.15 10.18 24.01
CA MET A 1 8.17 9.21 23.52
C MET A 1 8.24 9.29 22.02
N ALA A 2 8.65 8.21 21.35
CA ALA A 2 8.77 8.24 19.89
C ALA A 2 7.36 8.16 19.30
N PHE A 3 6.87 9.28 18.77
CA PHE A 3 5.75 9.29 17.84
C PHE A 3 6.26 8.55 16.61
N SER A 4 5.89 7.29 16.44
CA SER A 4 6.29 6.51 15.27
C SER A 4 5.58 7.10 14.06
N THR A 5 6.31 7.80 13.19
CA THR A 5 5.78 8.28 11.92
C THR A 5 5.16 7.09 11.18
N PRO A 6 3.90 7.18 10.73
CA PRO A 6 3.24 6.08 10.05
C PRO A 6 4.05 5.70 8.80
N SER A 7 4.44 4.43 8.71
CA SER A 7 5.28 3.91 7.63
C SER A 7 4.68 2.64 7.03
N ILE A 8 4.95 2.44 5.75
CA ILE A 8 4.56 1.25 4.99
C ILE A 8 5.83 0.57 4.53
N GLU A 9 5.98 -0.70 4.85
CA GLU A 9 7.22 -1.45 4.59
C GLU A 9 6.87 -2.79 3.95
N PHE A 10 7.38 -3.03 2.74
CA PHE A 10 7.36 -4.36 2.12
C PHE A 10 8.55 -5.20 2.60
N PHE A 11 9.65 -4.53 2.94
CA PHE A 11 10.81 -5.13 3.58
C PHE A 11 11.13 -4.36 4.85
N ASP A 12 11.51 -5.10 5.90
CA ASP A 12 11.89 -4.52 7.20
C ASP A 12 13.03 -3.50 7.02
N GLY A 13 12.81 -2.28 7.50
CA GLY A 13 13.78 -1.19 7.39
C GLY A 13 13.81 -0.51 6.03
N LEU A 14 12.82 -0.75 5.17
CA LEU A 14 12.66 -0.07 3.88
C LEU A 14 11.26 0.56 3.77
N PRO A 15 11.08 1.80 4.26
CA PRO A 15 9.82 2.51 4.16
C PRO A 15 9.55 2.93 2.71
N GLU A 16 8.33 2.68 2.26
CA GLU A 16 7.77 3.11 0.99
C GLU A 16 6.89 4.35 1.15
N THR A 17 6.80 5.13 0.07
CA THR A 17 5.99 6.34 0.01
C THR A 17 4.82 6.12 -0.96
N LEU A 18 3.59 6.28 -0.47
CA LEU A 18 2.42 6.24 -1.35
C LEU A 18 2.35 7.50 -2.20
N SER A 19 2.03 7.32 -3.48
CA SER A 19 1.68 8.41 -4.39
C SER A 19 0.16 8.58 -4.46
N ASP A 20 -0.62 7.50 -4.33
CA ASP A 20 -2.08 7.55 -4.30
C ASP A 20 -2.66 6.37 -3.50
N VAL A 21 -3.88 6.54 -2.97
CA VAL A 21 -4.63 5.50 -2.28
C VAL A 21 -6.07 5.43 -2.76
N SER A 22 -6.47 4.24 -3.19
CA SER A 22 -7.80 3.96 -3.73
C SER A 22 -8.53 2.95 -2.85
N LEU A 23 -9.65 3.38 -2.25
CA LEU A 23 -10.51 2.54 -1.43
C LEU A 23 -11.72 2.10 -2.26
N ARG A 24 -11.94 0.80 -2.36
CA ARG A 24 -13.07 0.21 -3.08
C ARG A 24 -13.78 -0.80 -2.18
N ARG A 25 -15.07 -0.97 -2.40
CA ARG A 25 -15.85 -2.02 -1.74
C ARG A 25 -16.52 -2.86 -2.82
N ASP A 26 -16.26 -4.16 -2.81
CA ASP A 26 -16.96 -5.07 -3.70
C ASP A 26 -18.42 -5.18 -3.26
N ARG A 27 -19.35 -4.90 -4.19
CA ARG A 27 -20.79 -4.91 -3.90
C ARG A 27 -21.37 -6.33 -3.80
N ASN A 28 -20.69 -7.32 -4.38
CA ASN A 28 -21.16 -8.69 -4.41
C ASN A 28 -20.67 -9.48 -3.20
N THR A 29 -19.38 -9.33 -2.84
CA THR A 29 -18.77 -10.07 -1.73
C THR A 29 -18.77 -9.28 -0.42
N GLY A 30 -18.96 -7.97 -0.47
CA GLY A 30 -18.85 -7.08 0.69
C GLY A 30 -17.41 -6.79 1.11
N THR A 31 -16.41 -7.39 0.43
CA THR A 31 -14.98 -7.28 0.72
C THR A 31 -14.48 -5.87 0.47
N HIS A 32 -13.66 -5.38 1.38
CA HIS A 32 -12.96 -4.11 1.22
C HIS A 32 -11.70 -4.33 0.40
N ILE A 33 -11.54 -3.56 -0.66
CA ILE A 33 -10.40 -3.61 -1.57
C ILE A 33 -9.64 -2.30 -1.41
N LEU A 34 -8.44 -2.39 -0.88
CA LEU A 34 -7.49 -1.28 -0.83
C LEU A 34 -6.52 -1.43 -2.00
N VAL A 35 -6.33 -0.35 -2.75
CA VAL A 35 -5.30 -0.26 -3.78
C VAL A 35 -4.34 0.85 -3.38
N LEU A 36 -3.10 0.47 -3.10
CA LEU A 36 -2.01 1.37 -2.75
C LEU A 36 -1.17 1.60 -4.00
N SER A 37 -1.05 2.85 -4.43
CA SER A 37 -0.31 3.22 -5.63
C SER A 37 1.00 3.90 -5.25
N PHE A 38 2.09 3.47 -5.88
CA PHE A 38 3.44 3.97 -5.67
C PHE A 38 4.02 4.38 -7.02
N GLU A 39 4.55 5.59 -7.19
CA GLU A 39 5.29 5.96 -8.40
C GLU A 39 6.51 5.06 -8.58
N GLN A 40 7.22 4.78 -7.48
CA GLN A 40 8.36 3.88 -7.45
C GLN A 40 8.33 3.08 -6.15
N LEU A 41 8.57 1.77 -6.25
CA LEU A 41 8.68 0.88 -5.10
C LEU A 41 10.17 0.60 -4.87
N GLN A 42 10.76 1.12 -3.79
CA GLN A 42 12.18 0.88 -3.47
C GLN A 42 12.44 -0.61 -3.26
N ALA A 43 11.45 -1.29 -2.69
CA ALA A 43 11.42 -2.74 -2.57
C ALA A 43 11.61 -3.41 -3.94
N LEU A 44 11.02 -2.90 -5.04
CA LEU A 44 11.09 -3.52 -6.38
C LEU A 44 12.51 -3.47 -6.96
N GLU A 45 13.24 -2.40 -6.69
CA GLU A 45 14.65 -2.30 -7.03
C GLU A 45 15.48 -3.36 -6.29
N ARG A 46 15.12 -3.65 -5.04
CA ARG A 46 15.75 -4.72 -4.25
C ARG A 46 15.24 -6.12 -4.61
N PHE A 47 13.99 -6.27 -5.06
CA PHE A 47 13.39 -7.53 -5.53
C PHE A 47 14.14 -8.10 -6.73
N ASN A 48 14.53 -7.25 -7.69
CA ASN A 48 15.36 -7.67 -8.82
C ASN A 48 16.70 -8.29 -8.37
N SER A 49 17.19 -7.91 -7.19
CA SER A 49 18.41 -8.45 -6.59
C SER A 49 18.14 -9.66 -5.66
N PHE A 50 16.93 -9.79 -5.11
CA PHE A 50 16.54 -10.80 -4.13
C PHE A 50 15.45 -11.74 -4.68
N THR A 51 15.83 -12.55 -5.65
CA THR A 51 15.06 -13.76 -5.96
C THR A 51 15.25 -14.77 -4.83
N ARG A 52 14.26 -14.93 -3.92
CA ARG A 52 13.81 -16.24 -3.35
C ARG A 52 12.89 -16.20 -2.12
N GLN A 53 12.75 -15.11 -1.36
CA GLN A 53 11.90 -15.13 -0.15
C GLN A 53 11.24 -13.78 0.10
N PHE A 54 10.43 -13.31 -0.85
CA PHE A 54 9.48 -12.28 -0.49
C PHE A 54 8.40 -12.92 0.37
N ASN A 55 8.45 -12.65 1.68
CA ASN A 55 7.29 -12.80 2.54
C ASN A 55 6.29 -11.77 2.01
N GLN A 56 5.25 -12.25 1.32
CA GLN A 56 4.25 -11.46 0.60
C GLN A 56 3.37 -10.60 1.52
N SER A 57 3.94 -10.01 2.56
CA SER A 57 3.26 -9.27 3.60
C SER A 57 3.75 -7.83 3.60
N VAL A 58 2.80 -6.90 3.54
CA VAL A 58 3.01 -5.48 3.80
C VAL A 58 2.88 -5.23 5.29
N ARG A 59 3.88 -4.59 5.88
CA ARG A 59 3.86 -4.12 7.27
C ARG A 59 3.48 -2.64 7.28
N LEU A 60 2.43 -2.30 8.00
CA LEU A 60 2.03 -0.92 8.28
C LEU A 60 2.37 -0.65 9.74
N THR A 61 3.19 0.36 10.02
CA THR A 61 3.63 0.67 11.39
C THR A 61 3.20 2.08 11.74
N ASP A 62 2.48 2.24 12.84
CA ASP A 62 2.14 3.54 13.42
C ASP A 62 2.29 3.50 14.95
N GLU A 63 1.73 4.50 15.63
CA GLU A 63 1.74 4.60 17.10
C GLU A 63 0.86 3.57 17.81
N GLU A 64 -0.17 3.05 17.14
CA GLU A 64 -1.06 2.02 17.68
C GLU A 64 -0.43 0.61 17.54
N GLY A 65 0.58 0.45 16.69
CA GLY A 65 1.37 -0.78 16.57
C GLY A 65 1.72 -1.11 15.13
N ASN A 66 1.89 -2.40 14.85
CA ASN A 66 2.13 -2.90 13.49
C ASN A 66 0.95 -3.74 12.99
N ILE A 67 0.57 -3.52 11.74
CA ILE A 67 -0.43 -4.29 11.00
C ILE A 67 0.34 -5.04 9.92
N SER A 68 0.17 -6.37 9.85
CA SER A 68 0.73 -7.17 8.75
C SER A 68 -0.42 -7.63 7.86
N LEU A 69 -0.36 -7.28 6.58
CA LEU A 69 -1.39 -7.60 5.58
C LEU A 69 -0.76 -8.30 4.40
N THR A 70 -1.46 -9.28 3.84
CA THR A 70 -1.00 -9.97 2.63
C THR A 70 -1.68 -9.32 1.41
N PRO A 71 -0.96 -8.62 0.53
CA PRO A 71 -1.48 -8.22 -0.77
C PRO A 71 -2.04 -9.41 -1.56
N SER A 72 -3.22 -9.21 -2.14
CA SER A 72 -3.82 -10.19 -3.06
C SER A 72 -3.14 -10.15 -4.43
N SER A 73 -2.63 -8.99 -4.83
CA SER A 73 -1.90 -8.80 -6.09
C SER A 73 -1.01 -7.58 -6.04
N LEU A 74 0.10 -7.62 -6.78
CA LEU A 74 0.99 -6.49 -6.99
C LEU A 74 1.18 -6.33 -8.50
N GLN A 75 0.66 -5.24 -9.05
CA GLN A 75 0.68 -4.97 -10.48
C GLN A 75 1.60 -3.81 -10.77
N VAL A 76 2.47 -3.99 -11.76
CA VAL A 76 3.32 -2.91 -12.26
C VAL A 76 2.64 -2.32 -13.48
N VAL A 77 2.32 -1.03 -13.42
CA VAL A 77 1.72 -0.27 -14.50
C VAL A 77 2.85 0.38 -15.29
N TYR A 78 3.00 -0.07 -16.53
CA TYR A 78 3.91 0.51 -17.50
C TYR A 78 3.16 1.47 -18.41
N GLY A 79 3.84 2.51 -18.89
CA GLY A 79 3.31 3.52 -19.79
C GLY A 79 4.45 4.25 -20.51
N GLY A 80 4.22 5.49 -20.92
CA GLY A 80 5.15 6.23 -21.77
C GLY A 80 4.89 6.02 -23.26
N SER A 81 5.57 6.79 -24.11
CA SER A 81 5.34 6.80 -25.56
C SER A 81 5.61 5.46 -26.24
N GLU A 82 6.48 4.64 -25.65
CA GLU A 82 6.84 3.31 -26.15
C GLU A 82 6.24 2.16 -25.31
N GLY A 83 5.70 2.46 -24.12
CA GLY A 83 5.00 1.49 -23.25
C GLY A 83 5.90 0.71 -22.29
N ASP A 84 7.19 1.03 -22.21
CA ASP A 84 8.19 0.35 -21.37
C ASP A 84 8.59 1.15 -20.11
N ASP A 85 8.10 2.38 -19.94
CA ASP A 85 8.43 3.19 -18.76
C ASP A 85 7.58 2.77 -17.56
N LEU A 86 8.22 2.50 -16.42
CA LEU A 86 7.53 2.30 -15.15
C LEU A 86 6.75 3.58 -14.80
N GLN A 87 5.42 3.50 -14.77
CA GLN A 87 4.57 4.63 -14.36
C GLN A 87 4.26 4.56 -12.88
N ARG A 88 3.79 3.40 -12.41
CA ARG A 88 3.47 3.17 -11.01
C ARG A 88 3.35 1.68 -10.70
N VAL A 89 3.37 1.35 -9.43
CA VAL A 89 3.10 0.04 -8.88
C VAL A 89 1.82 0.12 -8.05
N GLU A 90 0.87 -0.77 -8.34
CA GLU A 90 -0.39 -0.88 -7.63
C GLU A 90 -0.38 -2.16 -6.78
N CYS A 91 -0.44 -1.98 -5.46
CA CYS A 91 -0.52 -3.06 -4.49
C CYS A 91 -1.97 -3.19 -4.01
N ARG A 92 -2.62 -4.28 -4.38
CA ARG A 92 -4.00 -4.57 -4.02
C ARG A 92 -4.05 -5.44 -2.77
N ILE A 93 -4.87 -5.04 -1.80
CA ILE A 93 -5.12 -5.76 -0.56
C ILE A 93 -6.63 -5.97 -0.44
N GLU A 94 -7.04 -7.20 -0.15
CA GLU A 94 -8.44 -7.56 0.09
C GLU A 94 -8.61 -7.86 1.57
N ILE A 95 -9.57 -7.18 2.19
CA ILE A 95 -9.88 -7.29 3.61
C ILE A 95 -11.35 -7.69 3.73
N ASP A 96 -11.58 -8.90 4.21
CA ASP A 96 -12.90 -9.46 4.50
C ASP A 96 -13.36 -9.16 5.94
N GLN A 97 -12.42 -8.91 6.85
CA GLN A 97 -12.70 -8.63 8.26
C GLN A 97 -12.84 -7.12 8.54
N GLU A 98 -13.99 -6.73 9.08
CA GLU A 98 -14.32 -5.32 9.38
C GLU A 98 -13.37 -4.70 10.42
N GLU A 99 -12.97 -5.45 11.46
CA GLU A 99 -12.02 -4.97 12.48
C GLU A 99 -10.65 -4.60 11.87
N HIS A 100 -10.14 -5.44 10.96
CA HIS A 100 -8.89 -5.16 10.25
C HIS A 100 -9.02 -3.94 9.34
N TRP A 101 -10.19 -3.77 8.72
CA TRP A 101 -10.50 -2.62 7.89
C TRP A 101 -10.54 -1.32 8.70
N GLU A 102 -11.23 -1.30 9.83
CA GLU A 102 -11.29 -0.14 10.71
C GLU A 102 -9.90 0.27 11.20
N ARG A 103 -9.08 -0.71 11.57
CA ARG A 103 -7.69 -0.47 12.00
C ARG A 103 -6.83 0.08 10.86
N LEU A 104 -6.98 -0.45 9.65
CA LEU A 104 -6.30 0.05 8.46
C LEU A 104 -6.73 1.48 8.13
N MET A 105 -8.02 1.78 8.17
CA MET A 105 -8.52 3.14 7.92
C MET A 105 -7.90 4.15 8.88
N ARG A 106 -7.81 3.81 10.18
CA ARG A 106 -7.13 4.67 11.18
C ARG A 106 -5.66 4.90 10.84
N PHE A 107 -4.94 3.85 10.43
CA PHE A 107 -3.56 3.97 9.97
C PHE A 107 -3.46 4.91 8.76
N LEU A 108 -4.30 4.70 7.74
CA LEU A 108 -4.30 5.50 6.53
C LEU A 108 -4.59 6.97 6.83
N TYR A 109 -5.52 7.28 7.75
CA TYR A 109 -5.82 8.68 8.10
C TYR A 109 -4.62 9.38 8.69
N ARG A 110 -3.88 8.70 9.58
CA ARG A 110 -2.63 9.23 10.14
C ARG A 110 -1.54 9.34 9.09
N TYR A 111 -1.40 8.34 8.23
CA TYR A 111 -0.43 8.34 7.15
C TYR A 111 -0.68 9.49 6.17
N ALA A 112 -1.94 9.70 5.78
CA ALA A 112 -2.37 10.78 4.92
C ALA A 112 -2.09 12.15 5.56
N GLU A 113 -2.44 12.33 6.83
CA GLU A 113 -2.14 13.56 7.58
C GLU A 113 -0.64 13.85 7.68
N ALA A 114 0.17 12.81 7.95
CA ALA A 114 1.62 12.94 8.08
C ALA A 114 2.36 13.18 6.76
N ASN A 115 1.84 12.66 5.64
CA ASN A 115 2.44 12.77 4.31
C ASN A 115 1.76 13.81 3.42
N GLY A 116 0.70 14.48 3.90
CA GLY A 116 -0.06 15.45 3.12
C GLY A 116 -0.81 14.83 1.93
N LEU A 117 -1.19 13.55 2.01
CA LEU A 117 -1.96 12.89 0.98
C LEU A 117 -3.45 13.20 1.15
N GLU A 118 -4.12 13.58 0.08
CA GLU A 118 -5.58 13.64 0.04
C GLU A 118 -6.11 12.31 -0.49
N TYR A 119 -7.16 11.78 0.15
CA TYR A 119 -7.85 10.62 -0.37
C TYR A 119 -8.53 11.00 -1.69
N GLY A 120 -8.02 10.46 -2.80
CA GLY A 120 -8.69 10.57 -4.07
C GLY A 120 -10.00 9.78 -4.02
N GLU A 121 -11.15 10.47 -3.99
CA GLU A 121 -12.36 9.83 -4.50
C GLU A 121 -12.08 9.46 -5.96
N PRO A 122 -12.31 8.21 -6.40
CA PRO A 122 -12.13 7.86 -7.80
C PRO A 122 -13.02 8.80 -8.61
N GLY A 123 -12.37 9.69 -9.38
CA GLY A 123 -13.04 10.65 -10.25
C GLY A 123 -14.08 9.94 -11.11
N ASN A 124 -15.32 10.40 -10.97
CA ASN A 124 -16.52 9.96 -11.67
C ASN A 124 -16.36 9.95 -13.20
#